data_AF-A0AAD5HQB0-F1
#
_entry.id   AF-A0AAD5HQB0-F1
#
_cell.length_a   1.000
_cell.length_b   1.000
_cell.length_c   1.000
_cell.angle_alpha   90.00
_cell.angle_beta   90.00
_cell.angle_gamma   90.00
#
_symmetry.space_group_name_H-M   'P 1'
#
loop_
_entity.id
_entity.type
_entity.pdbx_description
1 polymer ?
#
loop_
_entity_poly.entity_id
_entity_poly.type
_entity_poly.pdbx_seq_one_letter_code
_entity_poly.pdbx_strand_id
1 'polypeptide(L)'
;MSSLEKIFIGGGTGAQGIPVQLLTYSSSLGQIELFQGTFESMSDLCRGLESCWGAFINLDGFTVGEKSETFWTVRAYELAIELGLKSFVFGNLDHCYKKAGYKDKFRVGHAD
;
A
#
# COMPACT_ATOMS: atom_id res chain seq x y z
N MET A 1 15.09 -21.73 -14.19
CA MET A 1 14.82 -21.37 -12.77
C MET A 1 13.87 -20.19 -12.80
N SER A 2 12.66 -20.29 -12.27
CA SER A 2 11.83 -19.07 -12.14
C SER A 2 12.45 -18.19 -11.06
N SER A 3 12.63 -16.91 -11.36
CA SER A 3 13.00 -15.92 -10.35
C SER A 3 11.93 -15.89 -9.26
N LEU A 4 12.34 -15.67 -8.01
CA LEU A 4 11.39 -15.39 -6.92
C LEU A 4 10.57 -14.13 -7.27
N GLU A 5 9.25 -14.23 -7.12
CA GLU A 5 8.34 -13.12 -7.35
C GLU A 5 8.45 -12.13 -6.18
N LYS A 6 8.86 -10.88 -6.46
CA LYS A 6 8.98 -9.83 -5.45
C LYS A 6 7.63 -9.15 -5.22
N ILE A 7 7.30 -8.90 -3.96
CA ILE A 7 6.11 -8.12 -3.57
C ILE A 7 6.57 -6.85 -2.85
N PHE A 8 6.17 -5.70 -3.37
CA PHE A 8 6.39 -4.43 -2.68
C PHE A 8 5.36 -4.24 -1.56
N ILE A 9 5.79 -3.81 -0.37
CA ILE A 9 4.92 -3.61 0.79
C ILE A 9 5.00 -2.14 1.23
N GLY A 10 4.04 -1.33 0.81
CA GLY A 10 3.81 0.01 1.35
C GLY A 10 3.19 -0.08 2.74
N GLY A 11 3.74 0.66 3.72
CA GLY A 11 3.30 0.57 5.12
C GLY A 11 3.83 -0.66 5.86
N GLY A 12 4.95 -1.24 5.42
CA GLY A 12 5.52 -2.48 5.96
C GLY A 12 5.80 -2.48 7.46
N THR A 13 6.09 -1.33 8.07
CA THR A 13 6.35 -1.23 9.53
C THR A 13 5.06 -1.12 10.36
N GLY A 14 3.90 -0.94 9.72
CA GLY A 14 2.60 -0.83 10.37
C GLY A 14 1.99 -2.18 10.72
N ALA A 15 0.93 -2.15 11.53
CA ALA A 15 0.24 -3.36 12.02
C ALA A 15 -0.34 -4.25 10.91
N GLN A 16 -0.64 -3.68 9.74
CA GLN A 16 -1.14 -4.42 8.58
C GLN A 16 -0.01 -4.92 7.68
N GLY A 17 1.13 -4.22 7.62
CA GLY A 17 2.27 -4.58 6.78
C GLY A 17 3.15 -5.68 7.36
N ILE A 18 3.35 -5.69 8.68
CA ILE A 18 4.17 -6.71 9.37
C ILE A 18 3.64 -8.13 9.14
N PRO A 19 2.33 -8.43 9.28
CA PRO A 19 1.81 -9.77 8.98
C PRO A 19 2.00 -10.19 7.52
N VAL A 20 1.93 -9.25 6.57
CA VAL A 20 2.19 -9.53 5.14
C VAL A 20 3.65 -9.96 4.91
N GLN A 21 4.59 -9.36 5.63
CA GLN A 21 6.00 -9.80 5.64
C GLN A 21 6.19 -11.17 6.28
N LEU A 22 5.40 -11.50 7.30
CA LEU A 22 5.50 -12.79 8.00
C LEU A 22 4.93 -13.95 7.17
N LEU A 23 3.95 -13.67 6.29
CA LEU A 23 3.39 -14.68 5.38
C LEU A 23 4.37 -15.08 4.25
N THR A 24 5.33 -14.22 3.90
CA THR A 24 6.42 -14.57 2.97
C THR A 24 7.60 -15.27 3.67
N TYR A 25 7.55 -15.37 5.00
CA TYR A 25 8.60 -15.89 5.88
C TYR A 25 8.56 -17.41 6.01
N SER A 26 8.70 -18.13 4.90
CA SER A 26 9.12 -19.52 4.98
C SER A 26 10.61 -19.58 5.36
N SER A 27 10.86 -19.59 6.67
CA SER A 27 12.04 -20.17 7.34
C SER A 27 13.42 -19.50 7.23
N SER A 28 13.61 -18.37 6.55
CA SER A 28 14.91 -17.67 6.60
C SER A 28 14.81 -16.15 6.56
N LEU A 29 15.49 -15.49 7.50
CA LEU A 29 15.62 -14.04 7.68
C LEU A 29 16.16 -13.25 6.47
N GLY A 30 16.43 -13.91 5.33
CA GLY A 30 17.12 -13.34 4.17
C GLY A 30 16.23 -12.95 2.98
N GLN A 31 14.90 -12.98 3.10
CA GLN A 31 13.99 -12.71 1.96
C GLN A 31 13.34 -11.31 2.00
N ILE A 32 13.69 -10.46 2.97
CA ILE A 32 13.17 -9.09 3.07
C ILE A 32 14.27 -8.11 2.70
N GLU A 33 14.00 -7.26 1.70
CA GLU A 33 14.81 -6.09 1.36
C GLU A 33 14.14 -4.85 1.96
N LEU A 34 14.86 -4.09 2.78
CA LEU A 34 14.37 -2.83 3.31
C LEU A 34 14.59 -1.72 2.29
N PHE A 35 13.52 -1.01 1.97
CA PHE A 35 13.54 0.15 1.08
C PHE A 35 13.25 1.42 1.88
N GLN A 36 14.19 2.35 1.88
CA GLN A 36 13.98 3.68 2.45
C GLN A 36 13.50 4.65 1.36
N GLY A 37 12.39 5.32 1.63
CA GLY A 37 11.79 6.34 0.77
C GLY A 37 10.50 6.87 1.37
N THR A 38 9.79 7.71 0.61
CA THR A 38 8.43 8.16 0.97
C THR A 38 7.44 7.77 -0.12
N PHE A 39 6.22 7.38 0.27
CA PHE A 39 5.13 7.21 -0.69
C PHE A 39 4.71 8.54 -1.31
N GLU A 40 5.07 9.67 -0.69
CA GLU A 40 4.79 11.01 -1.21
C GLU A 40 5.75 11.46 -2.32
N SER A 41 6.43 10.51 -2.98
CA SER A 41 7.38 10.73 -4.05
C SER A 41 7.15 9.73 -5.17
N MET A 42 6.83 10.23 -6.36
CA MET A 42 6.70 9.40 -7.56
C MET A 42 8.00 8.64 -7.88
N SER A 43 9.16 9.25 -7.60
CA SER A 43 10.45 8.61 -7.85
C SER A 43 10.69 7.43 -6.91
N ASP A 44 10.32 7.56 -5.63
CA ASP A 44 10.46 6.47 -4.66
C ASP A 44 9.44 5.37 -4.90
N LEU A 45 8.18 5.71 -5.24
CA LEU A 45 7.18 4.72 -5.63
C LEU A 45 7.63 3.93 -6.86
N CYS A 46 8.19 4.59 -7.88
CA CYS A 46 8.68 3.92 -9.08
C CYS A 46 9.81 2.95 -8.73
N ARG A 47 10.82 3.41 -7.99
CA ARG A 47 11.94 2.60 -7.51
C ARG A 47 11.49 1.40 -6.67
N GLY A 48 10.50 1.58 -5.80
CA GLY A 48 9.98 0.51 -4.95
C GLY A 48 9.18 -0.54 -5.72
N LEU A 49 8.38 -0.12 -6.70
CA LEU A 49 7.52 -0.99 -7.51
C LEU A 49 8.26 -1.67 -8.67
N GLU A 50 9.39 -1.11 -9.11
CA GLU A 50 10.16 -1.62 -10.24
C GLU A 50 10.57 -3.09 -10.04
N SER A 51 10.34 -3.91 -11.07
CA SER A 51 10.64 -5.35 -11.06
C SER A 51 9.90 -6.15 -9.97
N CYS A 52 8.84 -5.60 -9.37
CA CYS A 52 7.94 -6.37 -8.50
C CYS A 52 6.87 -7.10 -9.33
N TRP A 53 6.50 -8.29 -8.87
CA TRP A 53 5.37 -9.04 -9.42
C TRP A 53 4.04 -8.46 -8.95
N GLY A 54 4.00 -7.99 -7.71
CA GLY A 54 2.81 -7.36 -7.14
C GLY A 54 3.13 -6.40 -6.01
N ALA A 55 2.08 -5.78 -5.48
CA ALA A 55 2.20 -4.83 -4.38
C ALA A 55 1.07 -5.00 -3.36
N PHE A 56 1.40 -4.78 -2.10
CA PHE A 56 0.47 -4.48 -1.02
C PHE A 56 0.68 -3.03 -0.61
N ILE A 57 -0.35 -2.20 -0.73
CA ILE A 57 -0.30 -0.78 -0.37
C ILE A 57 -1.32 -0.54 0.75
N ASN A 58 -0.82 -0.13 1.91
CA ASN A 58 -1.63 0.38 3.01
C ASN A 58 -0.94 1.64 3.55
N LEU A 59 -1.54 2.80 3.29
CA LEU A 59 -1.06 4.09 3.77
C LEU A 59 -1.77 4.46 5.08
N ASP A 60 -1.31 5.53 5.73
CA ASP A 60 -1.85 5.96 7.02
C ASP A 60 -2.49 7.34 6.93
N GLY A 61 -3.80 7.35 6.69
CA GLY A 61 -4.63 8.56 6.71
C GLY A 61 -4.61 9.35 8.02
N PHE A 62 -4.24 8.75 9.17
CA PHE A 62 -4.08 9.51 10.41
C PHE A 62 -2.87 10.45 10.36
N THR A 63 -1.82 10.05 9.64
CA THR A 63 -0.58 10.84 9.53
C THR A 63 -0.67 11.86 8.40
N VAL A 64 -1.20 11.49 7.23
CA VAL A 64 -1.17 12.36 6.03
C VAL A 64 -2.52 12.93 5.61
N GLY A 65 -3.61 12.48 6.24
CA GLY A 65 -4.98 12.87 5.92
C GLY A 65 -5.54 12.19 4.66
N GLU A 66 -6.86 12.11 4.60
CA GLU A 66 -7.66 11.47 3.54
C GLU A 66 -7.23 11.86 2.12
N LYS A 67 -7.01 13.16 1.88
CA LYS A 67 -6.64 13.68 0.57
C LYS A 67 -5.30 13.13 0.08
N SER A 68 -4.30 13.11 0.96
CA SER A 68 -2.95 12.65 0.59
C SER A 68 -2.95 11.13 0.42
N GLU A 69 -3.57 10.41 1.37
CA GLU A 69 -3.73 8.95 1.32
C GLU A 69 -4.42 8.49 0.03
N THR A 70 -5.54 9.13 -0.33
CA THR A 70 -6.29 8.82 -1.55
C THR A 70 -5.44 9.08 -2.79
N PHE A 71 -4.84 10.27 -2.88
CA PHE A 71 -4.02 10.64 -4.04
C PHE A 71 -2.86 9.67 -4.24
N TRP A 72 -2.10 9.37 -3.20
CA TRP A 72 -0.92 8.50 -3.31
C TRP A 72 -1.26 7.03 -3.53
N THR A 73 -2.39 6.56 -3.00
CA THR A 73 -2.89 5.22 -3.33
C THR A 73 -3.24 5.12 -4.81
N VAL A 74 -3.94 6.11 -5.37
CA VAL A 74 -4.27 6.14 -6.81
C VAL A 74 -2.98 6.19 -7.63
N ARG A 75 -2.01 7.04 -7.29
CA ARG A 75 -0.73 7.12 -7.98
C ARG A 75 0.07 5.81 -7.92
N ALA A 76 0.08 5.12 -6.79
CA ALA A 76 0.73 3.82 -6.65
C ALA A 76 0.04 2.75 -7.53
N TYR A 77 -1.29 2.77 -7.63
CA TYR A 77 -2.03 1.85 -8.49
C TYR A 77 -1.79 2.12 -9.98
N GLU A 78 -1.82 3.38 -10.41
CA GLU A 78 -1.50 3.77 -11.79
C GLU A 78 -0.08 3.33 -12.16
N LEU A 79 0.89 3.53 -11.26
CA LEU A 79 2.27 3.12 -11.49
C LEU A 79 2.43 1.59 -11.52
N ALA A 80 1.65 0.86 -10.72
CA ALA A 80 1.62 -0.60 -10.78
C ALA A 80 1.17 -1.11 -12.16
N ILE A 81 0.19 -0.43 -12.79
CA ILE A 81 -0.23 -0.72 -14.17
C ILE A 81 0.89 -0.39 -15.16
N GLU A 82 1.47 0.82 -15.06
CA GLU A 82 2.56 1.27 -15.95
C GLU A 82 3.76 0.31 -15.93
N LEU A 83 4.11 -0.22 -14.75
CA LEU A 83 5.21 -1.16 -14.55
C LEU A 83 4.84 -2.63 -14.80
N GLY A 84 3.56 -2.92 -15.11
CA GLY A 84 3.10 -4.24 -15.52
C GLY A 84 2.94 -5.28 -14.39
N LEU A 85 2.74 -4.82 -13.15
CA LEU A 85 2.46 -5.68 -11.99
C LEU A 85 1.23 -6.57 -12.25
N LYS A 86 1.25 -7.78 -11.69
CA LYS A 86 0.21 -8.80 -11.87
C LYS A 86 -0.83 -8.82 -10.75
N SER A 87 -0.49 -8.27 -9.59
CA SER A 87 -1.38 -8.19 -8.44
C SER A 87 -1.17 -6.89 -7.66
N PHE A 88 -2.27 -6.28 -7.23
CA PHE A 88 -2.26 -5.08 -6.39
C PHE A 88 -3.31 -5.25 -5.30
N VAL A 89 -2.86 -5.31 -4.05
CA VAL A 89 -3.73 -5.41 -2.87
C VAL A 89 -3.71 -4.06 -2.17
N PHE A 90 -4.88 -3.46 -2.04
CA PHE A 90 -5.07 -2.19 -1.34
C PHE A 90 -5.74 -2.44 0.02
N GLY A 91 -5.06 -2.05 1.11
CA GLY A 91 -5.62 -2.01 2.46
C GLY A 91 -6.59 -0.85 2.63
N ASN A 92 -7.81 -0.98 2.12
CA ASN A 92 -8.83 0.07 2.19
C ASN A 92 -9.83 -0.15 3.34
N LEU A 93 -10.58 0.90 3.63
CA LEU A 93 -11.76 0.91 4.49
C LEU A 93 -13.04 1.08 3.66
N ASP A 94 -14.16 0.92 4.35
CA ASP A 94 -15.45 1.29 3.81
C ASP A 94 -15.63 2.81 3.75
N HIS A 95 -16.34 3.29 2.73
CA HIS A 95 -16.81 4.68 2.67
C HIS A 95 -17.95 4.86 3.69
N CYS A 96 -17.59 5.12 4.94
CA CYS A 96 -18.47 5.26 6.10
C CYS A 96 -19.48 6.39 5.93
N TYR A 97 -19.10 7.52 5.35
CA TYR A 97 -20.02 8.64 5.16
C TYR A 97 -21.20 8.28 4.25
N LYS A 98 -20.92 7.62 3.12
CA LYS A 98 -21.93 7.01 2.25
C LYS A 98 -22.75 5.94 2.98
N LYS A 99 -22.11 5.02 3.72
CA LYS A 99 -22.82 3.98 4.49
C LYS A 99 -23.75 4.56 5.57
N ALA A 100 -23.39 5.70 6.14
CA ALA A 100 -24.19 6.42 7.12
C ALA A 100 -25.36 7.22 6.50
N GLY A 101 -25.46 7.26 5.17
CA GLY A 101 -26.45 8.05 4.44
C GLY A 101 -26.14 9.55 4.47
N TYR A 102 -24.87 9.92 4.35
CA TYR A 102 -24.39 11.31 4.32
C TYR A 102 -24.80 12.14 5.54
N LYS A 103 -24.85 11.49 6.72
CA LYS A 103 -25.18 12.14 7.99
C LYS A 103 -23.90 12.67 8.63
N ASP A 104 -23.74 13.99 8.64
CA ASP A 104 -22.52 14.70 9.08
C ASP A 104 -21.99 14.27 10.46
N LYS A 105 -22.88 13.96 11.42
CA LYS A 105 -22.50 13.48 12.76
C LYS A 105 -21.73 12.15 12.81
N PHE A 106 -21.74 11.39 11.72
CA PHE A 106 -21.03 10.11 11.59
C PHE A 106 -19.77 10.22 10.72
N ARG A 107 -19.35 11.44 10.38
CA ARG A 107 -18.14 11.67 9.60
C ARG A 107 -16.89 11.29 10.38
N VAL A 108 -15.97 10.67 9.66
CA VAL A 108 -14.69 10.21 10.16
C VAL A 108 -13.67 10.46 9.05
N GLY A 109 -12.80 11.45 9.21
CA GLY A 109 -11.88 11.90 8.14
C GLY A 109 -10.81 10.90 7.67
N HIS A 110 -10.86 9.63 8.07
CA HIS A 110 -10.02 8.54 7.54
C HIS A 110 -10.85 7.39 6.94
N ALA A 111 -12.18 7.54 6.88
CA ALA A 111 -13.10 6.55 6.35
C ALA A 111 -14.31 7.22 5.66
N ASP A 112 -14.23 8.51 5.37
CA ASP A 112 -15.24 9.26 4.63
C ASP A 112 -15.15 9.04 3.12
#